data_AF-A0A1Q4AC20-F1
#
_entry.id   AF-A0A1Q4AC20-F1
#
_cell.length_a   1.000
_cell.length_b   1.000
_cell.length_c   1.000
_cell.angle_alpha   90.00
_cell.angle_beta   90.00
_cell.angle_gamma   90.00
#
_symmetry.space_group_name_H-M   'P 1'
#
loop_
_entity.id
_entity.type
_entity.pdbx_description
1 polymer ?
#
loop_
_entity_poly.entity_id
_entity_poly.type
_entity_poly.pdbx_seq_one_letter_code
_entity_poly.pdbx_strand_id
1 'polypeptide(L)'
;MHDRTACLACGKPLDDGAPTYPDVSGTLGECCAPTYDMLLEDGDACAFVDLDSGEPLSVAERRAIYDEHIAAGGRPTDSMARR
;
A
#
# COMPACT_ATOMS: atom_id res chain seq x y z
N MET A 1 6.62 -6.28 -25.46
CA MET A 1 6.07 -7.27 -24.50
C MET A 1 5.43 -6.43 -23.41
N HIS A 2 4.11 -6.57 -23.20
CA HIS A 2 3.47 -5.88 -22.08
C HIS A 2 3.65 -6.85 -20.91
N ASP A 3 4.62 -6.59 -20.04
CA ASP A 3 4.76 -7.31 -18.78
C ASP A 3 3.55 -6.97 -17.93
N ARG A 4 2.47 -7.75 -18.11
CA ARG A 4 1.29 -7.67 -17.25
C ARG A 4 1.69 -8.18 -15.88
N THR A 5 2.13 -7.26 -15.02
CA THR A 5 2.34 -7.57 -13.60
C THR A 5 1.02 -8.07 -13.02
N ALA A 6 1.03 -9.23 -12.38
CA ALA A 6 -0.14 -9.73 -11.69
C ALA A 6 -0.16 -9.19 -10.26
N CYS A 7 -1.35 -8.90 -9.72
CA CYS A 7 -1.53 -8.53 -8.32
C CYS A 7 -1.01 -9.67 -7.43
N LEU A 8 -0.08 -9.36 -6.53
CA LEU A 8 0.54 -10.34 -5.63
C LEU A 8 -0.50 -11.11 -4.80
N ALA A 9 -1.55 -10.43 -4.30
CA ALA A 9 -2.52 -11.05 -3.41
C ALA A 9 -3.59 -11.90 -4.14
N CYS A 10 -4.08 -11.46 -5.30
CA CYS A 10 -5.22 -12.12 -5.97
C CYS A 10 -4.89 -12.72 -7.34
N GLY A 11 -3.67 -12.55 -7.84
CA GLY A 11 -3.21 -13.08 -9.14
C GLY A 11 -3.87 -12.46 -10.37
N LYS A 12 -4.75 -11.47 -10.20
CA LYS A 12 -5.40 -10.78 -11.32
C LYS A 12 -4.38 -9.93 -12.08
N PRO A 13 -4.47 -9.83 -13.42
CA PRO A 13 -3.61 -8.94 -14.18
C PRO A 13 -3.83 -7.49 -13.73
N LEU A 14 -2.74 -6.74 -13.60
CA LEU A 14 -2.76 -5.30 -13.44
C LEU A 14 -2.68 -4.66 -14.82
N ASP A 15 -3.57 -3.71 -15.08
CA ASP A 15 -3.52 -2.92 -16.31
C ASP A 15 -2.38 -1.90 -16.25
N ASP A 16 -1.80 -1.58 -17.40
CA ASP A 16 -0.74 -0.58 -17.50
C ASP A 16 -1.24 0.79 -17.02
N GLY A 17 -0.56 1.38 -16.03
CA GLY A 17 -0.91 2.67 -15.45
C GLY A 17 -2.08 2.64 -14.46
N ALA A 18 -2.60 1.45 -14.09
CA ALA A 18 -3.50 1.32 -12.96
C ALA A 18 -2.79 1.74 -11.66
N PRO A 19 -3.52 2.29 -10.65
CA PRO A 19 -2.95 2.52 -9.34
C PRO A 19 -2.44 1.20 -8.74
N THR A 20 -1.21 1.23 -8.24
CA THR A 20 -0.59 0.07 -7.61
C THR A 20 0.05 0.44 -6.28
N TYR A 21 0.19 -0.56 -5.42
CA TYR A 21 0.90 -0.46 -4.16
C TYR A 21 2.11 -1.40 -4.21
N PRO A 22 3.34 -0.87 -4.13
CA PRO A 22 4.54 -1.69 -4.06
C PRO A 22 4.69 -2.36 -2.70
N ASP A 23 4.99 -3.65 -2.71
CA ASP A 23 5.28 -4.48 -1.54
C ASP A 23 6.67 -5.12 -1.70
N VAL A 24 7.31 -5.54 -0.61
CA VAL A 24 8.63 -6.21 -0.67
C VAL A 24 8.64 -7.46 -1.55
N SER A 25 7.49 -8.13 -1.67
CA SER A 25 7.37 -9.37 -2.44
C SER A 25 6.75 -9.17 -3.82
N GLY A 26 6.37 -7.94 -4.20
CA GLY A 26 5.76 -7.67 -5.50
C GLY A 26 4.90 -6.42 -5.54
N THR A 27 3.77 -6.50 -6.26
CA THR A 27 2.90 -5.35 -6.47
C THR A 27 1.45 -5.73 -6.23
N LEU A 28 0.75 -4.94 -5.42
CA LEU A 28 -0.68 -5.07 -5.19
C LEU A 28 -1.43 -4.09 -6.09
N GLY A 29 -2.51 -4.53 -6.73
CA GLY A 29 -3.44 -3.62 -7.39
C GLY A 29 -4.32 -2.90 -6.37
N GLU A 30 -4.97 -1.82 -6.78
CA GLU A 30 -5.91 -1.04 -5.96
C GLU A 30 -6.90 -1.88 -5.15
N CYS A 31 -7.40 -2.99 -5.71
CA CYS A 31 -8.36 -3.88 -5.05
C CYS A 31 -7.79 -4.69 -3.87
N CYS A 32 -6.46 -4.83 -3.80
CA CYS A 32 -5.76 -5.60 -2.76
C CYS A 32 -4.73 -4.78 -2.02
N ALA A 33 -4.51 -3.52 -2.42
CA ALA A 33 -3.67 -2.60 -1.69
C ALA A 33 -4.31 -2.29 -0.33
N PRO A 34 -3.48 -2.10 0.71
CA PRO A 34 -3.98 -1.73 2.04
C PRO A 34 -4.66 -0.37 1.99
N THR A 35 -5.59 -0.15 2.91
CA THR A 35 -6.21 1.16 3.16
C THR A 35 -5.41 1.93 4.22
N TYR A 36 -5.62 3.25 4.30
CA TYR A 36 -4.89 4.08 5.26
C TYR A 36 -5.22 3.75 6.72
N ASP A 37 -6.43 3.30 7.05
CA ASP A 37 -6.77 2.85 8.41
C ASP A 37 -5.94 1.64 8.87
N MET A 38 -5.57 0.73 7.95
CA MET A 38 -4.72 -0.41 8.25
C MET A 38 -3.33 0.00 8.76
N LEU A 39 -2.82 1.19 8.40
CA LEU A 39 -1.56 1.71 8.95
C LEU A 39 -1.58 1.81 10.48
N LEU A 40 -2.76 2.07 11.05
CA LEU A 40 -2.96 2.25 12.48
C LEU A 40 -3.30 0.94 13.20
N GLU A 41 -3.53 -0.15 12.47
CA GLU A 41 -3.75 -1.46 13.07
C GLU A 41 -2.43 -1.99 13.65
N ASP A 42 -2.47 -2.43 14.91
CA ASP A 42 -1.31 -2.94 15.65
C ASP A 42 -1.17 -4.46 15.53
N GLY A 43 -1.61 -5.01 14.38
CA GLY A 43 -1.60 -6.45 14.12
C GLY A 43 -0.42 -6.89 13.25
N ASP A 44 0.09 -8.11 13.50
CA ASP A 44 1.11 -8.79 12.68
C ASP A 44 0.70 -8.96 11.19
N ALA A 45 -0.57 -8.74 10.87
CA ALA A 45 -1.14 -8.94 9.54
C ALA A 45 -0.72 -7.87 8.51
N CYS A 46 -0.25 -6.70 8.95
CA CYS A 46 0.14 -5.61 8.06
C CYS A 46 1.54 -5.08 8.43
N ALA A 47 2.57 -5.85 8.10
CA ALA A 47 3.96 -5.41 8.22
C ALA A 47 4.27 -4.38 7.12
N PHE A 48 3.91 -3.12 7.36
CA PHE A 48 4.35 -2.02 6.50
C PHE A 48 5.83 -1.81 6.67
N VAL A 49 6.56 -1.82 5.57
CA VAL A 49 8.01 -1.64 5.51
C VAL A 49 8.34 -0.46 4.62
N ASP A 50 9.45 0.19 4.94
CA ASP A 50 10.08 1.13 4.03
C ASP A 50 10.71 0.36 2.85
N LEU A 51 10.45 0.78 1.62
CA LEU A 51 10.87 0.03 0.44
C LEU A 51 12.35 0.21 0.09
N ASP A 52 12.97 1.29 0.56
CA ASP A 52 14.39 1.56 0.32
C ASP A 52 15.29 0.76 1.28
N SER A 53 14.90 0.66 2.55
CA SER A 53 15.64 -0.05 3.59
C SER A 53 15.15 -1.48 3.85
N GLY A 54 13.89 -1.79 3.51
CA GLY A 54 13.24 -3.05 3.83
C GLY A 54 12.87 -3.21 5.31
N GLU A 55 13.10 -2.18 6.13
CA GLU A 55 12.84 -2.21 7.58
C GLU A 55 11.36 -1.90 7.88
N PRO A 56 10.79 -2.48 8.95
CA PRO A 56 9.43 -2.16 9.37
C PRO A 56 9.26 -0.68 9.73
N LEU A 57 8.18 -0.06 9.24
CA LEU A 57 7.80 1.29 9.63
C LEU A 57 7.38 1.30 11.10
N SER A 58 7.93 2.24 11.85
CA SER A 58 7.51 2.49 13.23
C SER A 58 6.06 2.97 13.28
N VAL A 59 5.42 2.82 14.45
CA VAL A 59 4.06 3.35 14.68
C VAL A 59 3.99 4.86 14.39
N ALA A 60 5.05 5.61 14.72
CA ALA A 60 5.11 7.04 14.49
C ALA A 60 5.13 7.38 12.99
N GLU A 61 5.89 6.64 12.18
CA GLU A 61 5.95 6.83 10.73
C GLU A 61 4.63 6.45 10.06
N ARG A 62 4.05 5.30 10.43
CA ARG A 62 2.73 4.87 9.95
C ARG A 62 1.66 5.93 10.23
N ARG A 63 1.71 6.52 11.42
CA ARG A 63 0.78 7.58 11.81
C ARG A 63 1.02 8.90 11.09
N ALA A 64 2.28 9.27 10.83
CA ALA A 64 2.59 10.46 10.05
C ALA A 64 2.04 10.36 8.62
N ILE A 65 2.17 9.20 7.97
CA ILE A 65 1.61 8.94 6.63
C ILE A 65 0.08 9.06 6.64
N TYR A 66 -0.57 8.49 7.65
CA TYR A 66 -2.01 8.60 7.84
C TYR A 66 -2.44 10.07 8.01
N ASP A 67 -1.82 10.79 8.94
CA ASP A 67 -2.19 12.17 9.27
C ASP A 67 -1.98 13.11 8.07
N GLU A 68 -0.91 12.90 7.28
CA GLU A 68 -0.67 13.65 6.04
C GLU A 68 -1.80 13.44 5.02
N HIS A 69 -2.24 12.19 4.83
CA HIS A 69 -3.34 11.87 3.90
C HIS A 69 -4.65 12.51 4.34
N ILE A 70 -4.98 12.45 5.63
CA ILE A 70 -6.19 13.09 6.17
C ILE A 70 -6.09 14.61 6.05
N ALA A 71 -4.93 15.21 6.32
CA ALA A 71 -4.73 16.65 6.17
C ALA A 71 -4.88 17.13 4.72
N ALA A 72 -4.55 16.28 3.74
CA ALA A 72 -4.80 16.51 2.31
C ALA A 72 -6.27 16.35 1.89
N GLY A 73 -7.17 15.99 2.82
CA GLY A 73 -8.59 15.75 2.57
C GLY A 73 -8.94 14.31 2.20
N GLY A 74 -7.99 13.38 2.35
CA GLY A 74 -8.20 11.96 2.18
C GLY A 74 -9.05 11.33 3.29
N ARG A 75 -9.48 10.09 3.06
CA ARG A 75 -10.29 9.29 3.99
C ARG A 75 -9.50 8.06 4.44
N PRO A 76 -9.78 7.53 5.65
CA PRO A 76 -9.12 6.33 6.17
C PRO A 76 -9.31 5.10 5.27
N THR A 77 -10.47 4.99 4.63
CA THR A 77 -10.84 3.87 3.75
C THR A 77 -10.30 4.02 2.32
N ASP A 78 -9.55 5.08 2.02
CA ASP A 78 -8.95 5.21 0.69
C ASP A 78 -7.84 4.17 0.52
N SER A 79 -7.70 3.65 -0.70
CA SER A 79 -6.61 2.75 -1.04
C SER A 79 -5.28 3.49 -0.99
N MET A 80 -4.24 2.82 -0.49
CA MET A 80 -2.86 3.32 -0.55
C MET A 80 -2.21 3.10 -1.92
N ALA A 81 -2.90 2.48 -2.88
CA ALA A 81 -2.41 2.36 -4.25
C ALA A 81 -2.28 3.74 -4.91
N ARG A 82 -1.14 3.99 -5.58
CA ARG A 82 -0.82 5.27 -6.22
C ARG A 82 -0.46 5.05 -7.70
N ARG A 83 -0.58 6.11 -8.50
CA ARG A 83 -0.15 6.15 -9.91
C ARG A 83 1.23 6.75 -10.05
#